data_AF-A0A3C1CH44-F1
#
_entry.id   AF-A0A3C1CH44-F1
#
_cell.length_a   1.000
_cell.length_b   1.000
_cell.length_c   1.000
_cell.angle_alpha   90.00
_cell.angle_beta   90.00
_cell.angle_gamma   90.00
#
_symmetry.space_group_name_H-M   'P 1'
#
loop_
_entity.id
_entity.type
_entity.pdbx_description
1 polymer ?
#
loop_
_entity_poly.entity_id
_entity_poly.type
_entity_poly.pdbx_seq_one_letter_code
_entity_poly.pdbx_strand_id
1 'polypeptide(L)'
;HLPGGAEEIGIRGLVEDGVVRLELGLNHRVLDGYDLLPKHIAGTLDVRFGWRAALVSWAPDGVTVAADDGGSFSARAAVTTLPHGVLAAGDVVFDPPLPAAKAKAIAAIRTGAVAKLMLRFDEPFWPKRMAQVACG
;
A
#
# COMPACT_ATOMS: atom_id res chain seq x y z
N HIS A 1 8.55 -5.59 16.45
CA HIS A 1 8.41 -4.12 16.39
C HIS A 1 6.96 -3.84 16.01
N LEU A 2 6.23 -3.02 16.76
CA LEU A 2 4.84 -2.69 16.43
C LEU A 2 4.80 -1.66 15.28
N PRO A 3 3.77 -1.65 14.42
CA PRO A 3 3.66 -0.73 13.29
C PRO A 3 3.39 0.75 13.66
N GLY A 4 3.47 1.11 14.94
CA GLY A 4 3.15 2.42 15.53
C GLY A 4 3.30 2.40 17.05
N GLY A 5 3.00 3.52 17.72
CA GLY A 5 2.97 3.61 19.19
C GLY A 5 1.90 2.68 19.80
N ALA A 6 2.07 2.26 21.06
CA ALA A 6 1.13 1.36 21.72
C ALA A 6 -0.26 2.02 21.88
N GLU A 7 -0.29 3.34 21.97
CA GLU A 7 -1.46 4.21 22.01
C GLU A 7 -2.18 4.38 20.66
N GLU A 8 -1.52 4.02 19.56
CA GLU A 8 -2.05 4.19 18.20
C GLU A 8 -2.65 2.89 17.63
N ILE A 9 -2.38 1.76 18.27
CA ILE A 9 -2.73 0.43 17.75
C ILE A 9 -3.87 -0.18 18.56
N GLY A 10 -4.97 -0.50 17.87
CA GLY A 10 -6.06 -1.27 18.44
C GLY A 10 -5.63 -2.73 18.73
N ILE A 11 -5.56 -3.10 20.01
CA ILE A 11 -5.17 -4.47 20.45
C ILE A 11 -6.02 -5.54 19.76
N ARG A 12 -7.34 -5.32 19.68
CA ARG A 12 -8.25 -6.27 19.02
C ARG A 12 -7.92 -6.48 17.55
N GLY A 13 -7.64 -5.40 16.82
CA GLY A 13 -7.25 -5.47 15.41
C GLY A 13 -5.94 -6.22 15.21
N LEU A 14 -4.96 -6.00 16.10
CA LEU A 14 -3.68 -6.71 16.06
C LEU A 14 -3.84 -8.23 16.29
N VAL A 15 -4.74 -8.63 17.19
CA VAL A 15 -5.05 -10.05 17.42
C VAL A 15 -5.79 -10.65 16.23
N GLU A 16 -6.77 -9.93 15.68
CA GLU A 16 -7.57 -10.38 14.52
C GLU A 16 -6.72 -10.52 13.24
N ASP A 17 -5.74 -9.63 13.01
CA ASP A 17 -4.84 -9.66 11.85
C ASP A 17 -3.85 -10.83 11.89
N GLY A 18 -3.64 -11.42 13.07
CA GLY A 18 -2.80 -12.63 13.21
C GLY A 18 -1.31 -12.40 12.93
N VAL A 19 -0.85 -11.14 12.85
CA VAL A 19 0.56 -10.77 12.61
C VAL A 19 1.51 -11.48 13.57
N VAL A 20 1.12 -11.58 14.84
CA VAL A 20 1.92 -12.29 15.87
C VAL A 20 2.16 -13.76 15.48
N ARG A 21 1.23 -14.40 14.76
CA ARG A 21 1.37 -15.77 14.27
C ARG A 21 2.23 -15.87 13.01
N LEU A 22 2.21 -14.85 12.16
CA LEU A 22 3.05 -14.76 10.96
C LEU A 22 4.54 -14.60 11.33
N GLU A 23 4.83 -13.87 12.40
CA GLU A 23 6.19 -13.65 12.92
C GLU A 23 6.81 -14.89 13.59
N LEU A 24 6.03 -15.96 13.79
CA LEU A 24 6.54 -17.26 14.30
C LEU A 24 7.05 -18.18 13.17
N GLY A 25 6.91 -17.77 11.90
CA GLY A 25 7.41 -18.51 10.74
C GLY A 25 8.89 -18.27 10.44
N LEU A 26 9.45 -19.05 9.51
CA LEU A 26 10.76 -18.76 8.92
C LEU A 26 10.66 -17.55 8.00
N ASN A 27 11.32 -16.46 8.38
CA ASN A 27 11.44 -15.27 7.54
C ASN A 27 12.50 -15.50 6.45
N HIS A 28 12.11 -15.26 5.19
CA HIS A 28 13.01 -15.36 4.03
C HIS A 28 13.25 -13.99 3.41
N ARG A 29 14.47 -13.77 2.91
CA ARG A 29 14.83 -12.57 2.15
C ARG A 29 14.85 -12.88 0.66
N VAL A 30 14.10 -12.12 -0.12
CA VAL A 30 14.18 -12.14 -1.59
C VAL A 30 15.43 -11.36 -2.00
N LEU A 31 16.49 -12.06 -2.38
CA LEU A 31 17.80 -11.46 -2.69
C LEU A 31 17.76 -10.64 -3.97
N ASP A 32 17.01 -11.09 -4.97
CA ASP A 32 16.94 -10.45 -6.28
C ASP A 32 15.93 -9.29 -6.34
N GLY A 33 15.29 -8.97 -5.21
CA GLY A 33 14.28 -7.91 -5.12
C GLY A 33 12.85 -8.41 -5.34
N TYR A 34 11.91 -7.81 -4.61
CA TYR A 34 10.48 -8.13 -4.74
C TYR A 34 9.87 -7.59 -6.04
N ASP A 35 10.54 -6.65 -6.73
CA ASP A 35 10.06 -6.00 -7.94
C ASP A 35 10.03 -6.91 -9.17
N LEU A 36 10.77 -8.02 -9.16
CA LEU A 36 10.73 -9.02 -10.23
C LEU A 36 9.33 -9.63 -10.41
N LEU A 37 8.61 -9.88 -9.31
CA LEU A 37 7.28 -10.47 -9.34
C LEU A 37 6.23 -9.55 -10.01
N PRO A 38 6.01 -8.29 -9.56
CA PRO A 38 5.06 -7.42 -10.23
C PRO A 38 5.48 -7.10 -11.67
N LYS A 39 6.79 -7.01 -11.99
CA LYS A 39 7.26 -6.88 -13.38
C LYS A 39 6.86 -8.07 -14.24
N HIS A 40 7.00 -9.30 -13.73
CA HIS A 40 6.60 -10.50 -14.44
C HIS A 40 5.08 -10.52 -14.70
N ILE A 41 4.27 -10.21 -13.67
CA ILE A 41 2.81 -10.16 -13.79
C ILE A 41 2.38 -9.07 -14.79
N ALA A 42 3.02 -7.90 -14.76
CA ALA A 42 2.69 -6.78 -15.63
C ALA A 42 3.01 -7.03 -17.11
N GLY A 43 3.90 -7.98 -17.44
CA GLY A 43 4.39 -8.21 -18.81
C GLY A 43 3.31 -8.60 -19.84
N THR A 44 2.12 -9.00 -19.38
CA THR A 44 0.99 -9.39 -20.25
C THR A 44 -0.21 -8.44 -20.16
N LEU A 45 -0.09 -7.33 -19.44
CA LEU A 45 -1.19 -6.41 -19.13
C LEU A 45 -0.99 -5.04 -19.81
N ASP A 46 -2.08 -4.36 -20.14
CA ASP A 46 -2.05 -2.94 -20.51
C ASP A 46 -1.85 -2.09 -19.24
N VAL A 47 -0.60 -1.77 -18.93
CA VAL A 47 -0.22 -0.95 -17.78
C VAL A 47 0.20 0.43 -18.24
N ARG A 48 -0.47 1.46 -17.70
CA ARG A 48 -0.21 2.87 -18.05
C ARG A 48 0.46 3.59 -16.90
N PHE A 49 1.73 3.94 -17.09
CA PHE A 49 2.49 4.75 -16.15
C PHE A 49 2.32 6.24 -16.47
N GLY A 50 2.57 7.10 -15.47
CA GLY A 50 2.42 8.56 -15.63
C GLY A 50 0.96 9.04 -15.75
N TRP A 51 0.00 8.13 -15.66
CA TRP A 51 -1.43 8.44 -15.72
C TRP A 51 -2.03 8.43 -14.32
N ARG A 52 -2.23 9.61 -13.74
CA ARG A 52 -2.72 9.75 -12.36
C ARG A 52 -4.22 9.96 -12.35
N ALA A 53 -4.97 8.94 -11.92
CA ALA A 53 -6.40 9.06 -11.69
C ALA A 53 -6.71 10.17 -10.66
N ALA A 54 -7.70 10.99 -10.95
CA ALA A 54 -8.17 12.11 -10.11
C ALA A 54 -9.67 12.01 -9.78
N LEU A 55 -10.48 11.46 -10.69
CA LEU A 55 -11.92 11.28 -10.51
C LEU A 55 -12.35 9.88 -10.94
N VAL A 56 -13.19 9.23 -10.12
CA VAL A 56 -13.86 7.97 -10.42
C VAL A 56 -15.36 8.21 -10.37
N SER A 57 -15.98 8.36 -11.55
CA SER A 57 -17.44 8.42 -11.68
C SER A 57 -17.99 7.02 -11.89
N TRP A 58 -18.95 6.58 -11.08
CA TRP A 58 -19.45 5.21 -11.11
C TRP A 58 -20.98 5.14 -10.96
N ALA A 59 -21.58 4.21 -11.66
CA ALA A 59 -23.02 3.98 -11.70
C ALA A 59 -23.29 2.48 -11.97
N PRO A 60 -24.55 2.01 -11.84
CA PRO A 60 -24.89 0.61 -12.10
C PRO A 60 -24.53 0.12 -13.51
N ASP A 61 -24.41 1.02 -14.49
CA ASP A 61 -24.14 0.74 -15.89
C ASP A 61 -22.67 0.91 -16.29
N GLY A 62 -21.82 1.43 -15.42
CA GLY A 62 -20.39 1.52 -15.68
C GLY A 62 -19.59 2.44 -14.77
N VAL A 63 -18.31 2.58 -15.10
CA VAL A 63 -17.35 3.43 -14.40
C VAL A 63 -16.54 4.22 -15.42
N THR A 64 -16.33 5.50 -15.15
CA THR A 64 -15.38 6.36 -15.86
C THR A 64 -14.32 6.87 -14.88
N VAL A 65 -13.06 6.66 -15.22
CA VAL A 65 -11.92 7.19 -14.46
C VAL A 65 -11.27 8.29 -15.29
N ALA A 66 -11.17 9.49 -14.74
CA ALA A 66 -10.47 10.62 -15.35
C ALA A 66 -9.16 10.90 -14.60
N ALA A 67 -8.12 11.22 -15.35
CA ALA A 67 -6.84 11.67 -14.83
C ALA A 67 -6.75 13.20 -14.75
N ASP A 68 -5.75 13.66 -14.02
CA ASP A 68 -5.43 15.09 -13.87
C ASP A 68 -4.97 15.75 -15.17
N ASP A 69 -4.45 14.97 -16.13
CA ASP A 69 -4.06 15.42 -17.47
C ASP A 69 -5.24 15.56 -18.46
N GLY A 70 -6.47 15.28 -18.01
CA GLY A 70 -7.69 15.32 -18.83
C GLY A 70 -7.98 14.04 -19.62
N GLY A 71 -7.12 13.02 -19.55
CA GLY A 71 -7.40 11.70 -20.11
C GLY A 71 -8.48 10.95 -19.33
N SER A 72 -9.21 10.04 -19.99
CA SER A 72 -10.25 9.24 -19.34
C SER A 72 -10.41 7.83 -19.90
N PHE A 73 -10.82 6.89 -19.05
CA PHE A 73 -11.22 5.52 -19.42
C PHE A 73 -12.61 5.20 -18.91
N SER A 74 -13.43 4.60 -19.77
CA SER A 74 -14.73 4.04 -19.39
C SER A 74 -14.72 2.51 -19.49
N ALA A 75 -15.30 1.86 -18.49
CA ALA A 75 -15.41 0.41 -18.41
C ALA A 75 -16.71 -0.01 -17.72
N ARG A 76 -17.06 -1.29 -17.79
CA ARG A 76 -18.24 -1.84 -17.09
C ARG A 76 -18.06 -1.90 -15.57
N ALA A 77 -16.82 -1.99 -15.10
CA ALA A 77 -16.47 -2.05 -13.69
C ALA A 77 -15.04 -1.56 -13.50
N ALA A 78 -14.72 -1.12 -12.28
CA ALA A 78 -13.36 -0.77 -11.88
C ALA A 78 -13.01 -1.42 -10.54
N VAL A 79 -11.73 -1.77 -10.37
CA VAL A 79 -11.17 -2.21 -9.10
C VAL A 79 -10.17 -1.14 -8.66
N THR A 80 -10.34 -0.61 -7.45
CA THR A 80 -9.38 0.33 -6.86
C THR A 80 -8.42 -0.40 -5.93
N THR A 81 -7.13 -0.19 -6.15
CA THR A 81 -6.05 -0.65 -5.28
C THR A 81 -5.24 0.53 -4.76
N LEU A 82 -5.89 1.70 -4.65
CA LEU A 82 -5.26 2.91 -4.12
C LEU A 82 -4.76 2.63 -2.69
N PRO A 83 -3.54 3.07 -2.34
CA PRO A 83 -3.07 2.97 -0.96
C PRO A 83 -4.04 3.65 0.00
N HIS A 84 -4.17 3.12 1.22
CA HIS A 84 -5.03 3.72 2.25
C HIS A 84 -4.75 5.22 2.46
N GLY A 85 -3.48 5.63 2.51
CA GLY A 85 -3.09 7.03 2.66
C GLY A 85 -3.63 7.96 1.55
N VAL A 86 -3.72 7.46 0.31
CA VAL A 86 -4.29 8.21 -0.83
C VAL A 86 -5.81 8.37 -0.67
N LEU A 87 -6.49 7.30 -0.25
CA LEU A 87 -7.93 7.35 0.05
C LEU A 87 -8.24 8.30 1.22
N ALA A 88 -7.42 8.26 2.27
CA ALA A 88 -7.59 9.12 3.45
C ALA A 88 -7.28 10.60 3.16
N ALA A 89 -6.35 10.88 2.23
CA ALA A 89 -6.04 12.24 1.80
C ALA A 89 -7.13 12.85 0.89
N GLY A 90 -7.95 12.02 0.24
CA GLY A 90 -8.96 12.49 -0.70
C GLY A 90 -8.40 12.92 -2.06
N ASP A 91 -7.19 12.46 -2.42
CA ASP A 91 -6.52 12.82 -3.68
C ASP A 91 -7.27 12.32 -4.94
N VAL A 92 -8.14 11.33 -4.77
CA VAL A 92 -9.02 10.78 -5.81
C VAL A 92 -10.46 10.93 -5.37
N VAL A 93 -11.25 11.67 -6.16
CA VAL A 93 -12.67 11.89 -5.90
C VAL A 93 -13.49 10.72 -6.43
N PHE A 94 -14.46 10.26 -5.64
CA PHE A 94 -15.46 9.29 -6.07
C PHE A 94 -16.81 9.99 -6.25
N ASP A 95 -17.46 9.76 -7.39
CA ASP A 95 -18.77 10.33 -7.73
C ASP A 95 -19.74 9.23 -8.23
N PRO A 96 -20.81 8.89 -7.49
CA PRO A 96 -21.17 9.45 -6.19
C PRO A 96 -20.14 9.11 -5.10
N PRO A 97 -20.14 9.84 -3.97
CA PRO A 97 -19.23 9.56 -2.86
C PRO A 97 -19.33 8.11 -2.38
N LEU A 98 -18.22 7.60 -1.85
CA LEU A 98 -18.21 6.26 -1.23
C LEU A 98 -19.25 6.18 -0.11
N PRO A 99 -19.92 5.02 0.07
CA PRO A 99 -20.87 4.82 1.16
C PRO A 99 -20.28 5.20 2.52
N ALA A 100 -21.11 5.79 3.40
CA ALA A 100 -20.67 6.31 4.70
C ALA A 100 -19.91 5.28 5.55
N ALA A 101 -20.29 4.00 5.47
CA ALA A 101 -19.57 2.92 6.15
C ALA A 101 -18.10 2.78 5.68
N LYS A 102 -17.83 2.95 4.37
CA LYS A 102 -16.47 2.92 3.83
C LYS A 102 -15.68 4.17 4.22
N ALA A 103 -16.30 5.35 4.13
CA ALA A 103 -15.68 6.60 4.56
C ALA A 103 -15.27 6.55 6.06
N LYS A 104 -16.15 6.00 6.92
CA LYS A 104 -15.84 5.79 8.33
C LYS A 104 -14.69 4.81 8.54
N ALA A 105 -14.63 3.72 7.77
CA ALA A 105 -13.54 2.75 7.86
C ALA A 105 -12.19 3.37 7.45
N ILE A 106 -12.15 4.14 6.36
CA ILE A 106 -10.96 4.87 5.91
C ILE A 106 -10.50 5.85 7.00
N ALA A 107 -11.42 6.58 7.63
CA ALA A 107 -11.05 7.51 8.70
C ALA A 107 -10.55 6.82 9.99
N ALA A 108 -10.95 5.57 10.24
CA ALA A 108 -10.61 4.83 11.46
C ALA A 108 -9.25 4.13 11.39
N ILE A 109 -8.77 3.80 10.19
CA ILE A 109 -7.49 3.13 9.99
C ILE A 109 -6.38 4.19 9.94
N ARG A 110 -5.26 3.95 10.64
CA ARG A 110 -4.06 4.78 10.53
C ARG A 110 -3.01 4.07 9.71
N THR A 111 -2.29 4.82 8.88
CA THR A 111 -1.12 4.34 8.14
C THR A 111 0.12 4.95 8.78
N GLY A 112 0.95 4.11 9.41
CA GLY A 112 2.25 4.53 9.92
C GLY A 112 3.25 4.80 8.80
N ALA A 113 4.17 5.73 9.03
CA ALA A 113 5.28 5.99 8.13
C ALA A 113 6.47 5.09 8.50
N VAL A 114 7.11 4.51 7.49
CA VAL A 114 8.37 3.77 7.65
C VAL A 114 9.37 4.30 6.63
N ALA A 115 10.54 4.72 7.11
CA ALA A 115 11.67 5.08 6.27
C ALA A 115 12.72 3.96 6.29
N LYS A 116 13.36 3.71 5.15
CA LYS A 116 14.52 2.83 5.03
C LYS A 116 15.70 3.63 4.52
N LEU A 117 16.84 3.49 5.18
CA LEU A 117 18.11 4.08 4.75
C LEU A 117 19.00 2.97 4.20
N MET A 118 19.44 3.13 2.96
CA MET A 118 20.35 2.20 2.30
C MET A 118 21.73 2.83 2.25
N LEU A 119 22.67 2.27 3.00
CA LEU A 119 24.04 2.75 3.10
C LEU A 119 24.97 1.74 2.42
N ARG A 120 25.80 2.22 1.49
CA ARG A 120 26.84 1.44 0.83
C ARG A 120 28.20 1.84 1.39
N PHE A 121 28.98 0.86 1.78
CA PHE A 121 30.35 1.01 2.28
C PHE A 121 31.30 0.26 1.35
N ASP A 122 32.55 0.70 1.29
CA ASP A 122 33.57 0.04 0.47
C ASP A 122 33.96 -1.33 1.04
N GLU A 123 33.99 -1.46 2.36
CA GLU A 123 34.28 -2.71 3.07
C GLU A 123 33.30 -2.95 4.23
N PRO A 124 32.93 -4.21 4.52
CA PRO A 124 32.08 -4.55 5.66
C PRO A 124 32.86 -4.39 6.97
N PHE A 125 32.55 -3.35 7.75
CA PHE A 125 33.17 -3.12 9.06
C PHE A 125 32.39 -3.75 10.23
N TRP A 126 31.23 -4.36 9.96
CA TRP A 126 30.36 -5.01 10.96
C TRP A 126 30.59 -6.53 11.05
N PRO A 127 30.20 -7.19 12.17
CA PRO A 127 30.35 -8.64 12.33
C PRO A 127 29.59 -9.45 11.27
N LYS A 128 30.18 -10.53 10.76
CA LYS A 128 29.62 -11.38 9.68
C LYS A 128 28.21 -11.95 9.95
N ARG A 129 27.80 -12.06 11.21
CA ARG A 129 26.48 -12.58 11.62
C ARG A 129 25.49 -11.49 12.04
N MET A 130 25.84 -10.22 11.89
CA MET A 130 24.95 -9.10 12.22
C MET A 130 23.95 -8.92 11.08
N ALA A 131 22.70 -9.36 11.30
CA ALA A 131 21.61 -9.23 10.32
C ALA A 131 20.73 -8.00 10.57
N GLN A 132 20.64 -7.53 11.81
CA GLN A 132 19.88 -6.35 12.22
C GLN A 132 20.58 -5.66 13.40
N VAL A 133 20.53 -4.33 13.43
CA VAL A 133 20.79 -3.52 14.61
C VAL A 133 19.49 -2.81 14.94
N ALA A 134 18.94 -3.07 16.12
CA ALA A 134 17.78 -2.36 16.64
C ALA A 134 18.23 -1.55 17.86
N CYS A 135 17.99 -0.25 17.83
CA CYS A 135 18.01 0.57 19.04
C CYS A 135 16.57 0.71 19.53
N GLY A 136 16.35 0.42 20.82
CA GLY A 136 15.09 0.63 21.52
C GLY A 136 15.04 1.99 22.17
#